data_AF-A0A951KKX9-F1
#
_entry.id   AF-A0A951KKX9-F1
#
_cell.length_a   1.000
_cell.length_b   1.000
_cell.length_c   1.000
_cell.angle_alpha   90.00
_cell.angle_beta   90.00
_cell.angle_gamma   90.00
#
_symmetry.space_group_name_H-M   'P 1'
#
loop_
_entity.id
_entity.type
_entity.pdbx_description
1 polymer ?
#
loop_
_entity_poly.entity_id
_entity_poly.type
_entity_poly.pdbx_seq_one_letter_code
_entity_poly.pdbx_strand_id
1 'polypeptide(L)' 'DVAIARFREMQKLRDQVDTLQETLESRKVIERAKGILMQRRQLSEDEAYELMRQRARDRHCKVKDIAQAIVEAESLLS' A
#
# COMPACT_ATOMS: atom_id res chain seq x y z
N ASP A 1 -39.41 -8.54 -0.48
CA ASP A 1 -38.54 -7.38 -0.17
C ASP A 1 -37.44 -7.63 0.86
N VAL A 2 -37.68 -8.34 1.98
CA VAL A 2 -36.67 -8.59 3.04
C VAL A 2 -35.41 -9.35 2.55
N ALA A 3 -35.56 -10.31 1.64
CA ALA A 3 -34.41 -11.10 1.13
C ALA A 3 -33.41 -10.26 0.33
N ILE A 4 -33.89 -9.28 -0.46
CA ILE A 4 -33.03 -8.39 -1.26
C ILE A 4 -32.31 -7.40 -0.36
N ALA A 5 -32.98 -6.87 0.67
CA ALA A 5 -32.38 -5.96 1.63
C ALA A 5 -31.22 -6.64 2.40
N ARG A 6 -31.45 -7.85 2.93
CA ARG A 6 -30.41 -8.63 3.62
C ARG A 6 -29.23 -8.96 2.71
N PHE A 7 -29.50 -9.32 1.44
CA PHE A 7 -28.42 -9.59 0.48
C PHE A 7 -27.55 -8.35 0.24
N ARG A 8 -28.14 -7.17 0.02
CA ARG A 8 -27.40 -5.91 -0.17
C ARG A 8 -26.55 -5.54 1.04
N GLU A 9 -27.09 -5.72 2.24
CA GLU A 9 -26.35 -5.46 3.47
C GLU A 9 -25.14 -6.40 3.63
N MET A 10 -25.32 -7.70 3.37
CA MET A 10 -24.20 -8.64 3.37
C MET A 10 -23.16 -8.37 2.28
N GLN A 11 -23.56 -7.85 1.11
CA GLN A 11 -22.61 -7.43 0.08
C GLN A 11 -21.80 -6.24 0.56
N LYS A 12 -22.46 -5.21 1.09
CA LYS A 12 -21.79 -4.01 1.64
C LYS A 12 -20.77 -4.36 2.73
N LEU A 13 -21.12 -5.27 3.63
CA LEU A 13 -20.21 -5.71 4.69
C LEU A 13 -18.98 -6.46 4.12
N ARG A 14 -19.17 -7.27 3.07
CA ARG A 14 -18.05 -7.92 2.38
C ARG A 14 -17.14 -6.90 1.70
N ASP A 15 -17.69 -5.95 0.96
CA ASP A 15 -16.92 -4.89 0.31
C ASP A 15 -16.10 -4.07 1.34
N GLN A 16 -16.67 -3.83 2.53
CA GLN A 16 -15.97 -3.17 3.62
C GLN A 16 -14.81 -3.99 4.17
N VAL A 17 -15.00 -5.30 4.37
CA VAL A 17 -13.93 -6.21 4.81
C VAL A 17 -12.80 -6.22 3.79
N ASP A 18 -13.12 -6.35 2.51
CA ASP A 18 -12.13 -6.40 1.42
C ASP A 18 -11.34 -5.08 1.35
N THR A 19 -12.03 -3.94 1.41
CA THR A 19 -11.38 -2.61 1.43
C THR A 19 -10.43 -2.43 2.61
N LEU A 20 -10.82 -2.91 3.80
CA LEU A 20 -9.99 -2.84 5.00
C LEU A 20 -8.75 -3.73 4.88
N GLN A 21 -8.92 -4.95 4.35
CA GLN A 21 -7.81 -5.86 4.09
C GLN A 21 -6.83 -5.25 3.09
N GLU A 22 -7.32 -4.70 1.98
CA GLU A 22 -6.47 -4.01 1.00
C GLU A 22 -5.69 -2.85 1.61
N THR A 23 -6.32 -2.08 2.50
CA THR A 23 -5.68 -0.96 3.20
C THR A 23 -4.55 -1.45 4.11
N LEU A 24 -4.78 -2.52 4.87
CA LEU A 24 -3.79 -3.12 5.76
C LEU A 24 -2.58 -3.65 4.98
N GLU A 25 -2.81 -4.39 3.90
CA GLU A 25 -1.73 -4.91 3.06
C GLU A 25 -0.94 -3.77 2.40
N SER A 26 -1.62 -2.70 1.99
CA SER A 26 -0.94 -1.51 1.44
C SER A 26 -0.03 -0.85 2.47
N ARG A 27 -0.47 -0.74 3.74
CA ARG A 27 0.38 -0.20 4.82
C ARG A 27 1.62 -1.06 5.05
N LYS A 28 1.47 -2.39 5.14
CA LYS A 28 2.61 -3.30 5.34
C LYS A 28 3.69 -3.14 4.28
N VAL A 29 3.30 -3.06 3.01
CA VAL A 29 4.25 -2.89 1.89
C VAL A 29 4.93 -1.53 1.96
N ILE A 30 4.19 -0.46 2.28
CA ILE A 30 4.76 0.89 2.43
C ILE A 30 5.78 0.94 3.57
N GLU A 31 5.46 0.38 4.74
CA GLU A 31 6.40 0.33 5.88
C GLU A 31 7.69 -0.43 5.53
N ARG A 32 7.56 -1.56 4.83
CA ARG A 32 8.72 -2.34 4.38
C ARG A 32 9.59 -1.56 3.39
N ALA A 33 8.98 -0.88 2.42
CA ALA A 33 9.70 -0.05 1.47
C ALA A 33 10.41 1.13 2.14
N LYS A 34 9.79 1.77 3.15
CA LYS A 34 10.46 2.79 3.98
C LYS A 34 11.70 2.21 4.64
N GLY A 35 11.59 1.07 5.32
CA GLY A 35 12.72 0.41 5.97
C GLY A 35 13.90 0.15 5.01
N ILE A 36 13.62 -0.33 3.79
CA ILE A 36 14.63 -0.55 2.75
C ILE A 36 15.31 0.78 2.36
N LEU A 37 14.53 1.83 2.10
CA LEU A 37 15.08 3.14 1.73
C LEU A 37 15.90 3.76 2.86
N MET A 38 15.44 3.64 4.11
CA MET A 38 16.17 4.10 5.28
C MET A 38 17.53 3.41 5.38
N GLN A 39 17.59 2.08 5.22
CA GLN A 39 18.84 1.31 5.29
C GLN A 39 19.78 1.61 4.11
N ARG A 40 19.27 1.58 2.87
CA ARG A 40 20.10 1.71 1.67
C ARG A 40 20.52 3.14 1.36
N ARG A 41 19.74 4.14 1.78
CA ARG A 41 19.98 5.57 1.46
C ARG A 41 20.20 6.45 2.68
N GLN A 42 20.22 5.88 3.88
CA GLN A 42 20.41 6.61 5.15
C GLN A 42 19.41 7.77 5.32
N LEU A 43 18.16 7.50 4.94
CA LEU A 43 17.06 8.44 5.08
C LEU A 43 16.35 8.25 6.42
N SER A 44 15.77 9.32 6.95
CA SER A 44 14.72 9.21 7.95
C SER A 44 13.44 8.59 7.36
N GLU A 45 12.52 8.19 8.24
CA GLU A 45 11.23 7.64 7.83
C GLU A 45 10.41 8.63 6.98
N ASP A 46 10.39 9.90 7.39
CA ASP A 46 9.68 10.98 6.70
C ASP A 46 10.26 11.24 5.31
N GLU A 47 11.59 11.29 5.20
CA GLU A 47 12.27 11.46 3.91
C GLU A 47 12.03 10.27 2.97
N ALA A 48 12.02 9.04 3.51
CA ALA A 48 11.72 7.84 2.73
C ALA A 48 10.28 7.87 2.19
N TYR A 49 9.32 8.26 3.02
CA TYR A 49 7.93 8.38 2.59
C TYR A 49 7.73 9.49 1.55
N GLU A 50 8.29 10.68 1.78
CA GLU A 50 8.15 11.79 0.84
C GLU A 50 8.84 11.49 -0.50
N LEU A 51 9.97 10.78 -0.49
CA LEU A 51 10.61 10.28 -1.71
C LEU A 51 9.68 9.35 -2.50
N MET A 52 9.07 8.36 -1.84
CA MET A 52 8.12 7.47 -2.52
C MET A 52 6.90 8.23 -3.04
N ARG A 53 6.38 9.17 -2.27
CA ARG A 53 5.24 10.01 -2.64
C ARG A 53 5.54 10.90 -3.84
N GLN A 54 6.73 11.50 -3.89
CA GLN A 54 7.20 12.28 -5.03
C GLN A 54 7.27 11.39 -6.28
N ARG A 55 7.89 10.21 -6.18
CA ARG A 55 7.99 9.26 -7.29
C ARG A 55 6.63 8.77 -7.79
N ALA A 56 5.68 8.57 -6.88
CA ALA A 56 4.31 8.19 -7.24
C ALA A 56 3.61 9.30 -8.02
N ARG A 57 3.79 10.56 -7.61
CA ARG A 57 3.26 11.74 -8.32
C ARG A 57 3.85 11.85 -9.72
N ASP A 58 5.17 11.76 -9.85
CA ASP A 58 5.88 11.87 -11.13
C ASP A 58 5.47 10.77 -12.12
N ARG A 59 5.08 9.60 -11.62
CA ARG A 59 4.64 8.44 -12.42
C ARG A 59 3.12 8.31 -12.54
N HIS A 60 2.36 9.25 -11.97
CA HIS A 60 0.89 9.19 -11.91
C HIS A 60 0.33 7.85 -11.39
N CYS A 61 0.97 7.28 -10.36
CA CYS A 61 0.56 6.02 -9.74
C CYS A 61 0.36 6.15 -8.22
N LYS A 62 -0.06 5.08 -7.55
CA LYS A 62 -0.24 5.08 -6.10
C LYS A 62 1.10 4.85 -5.40
N VAL A 63 1.24 5.38 -4.19
CA VAL A 63 2.44 5.16 -3.34
C VAL A 63 2.69 3.67 -3.08
N LYS A 64 1.61 2.87 -2.95
CA LYS A 64 1.69 1.40 -2.83
C LYS A 64 2.45 0.78 -4.00
N ASP A 65 2.22 1.26 -5.22
CA ASP A 65 2.85 0.69 -6.43
C ASP A 65 4.36 0.95 -6.43
N ILE A 66 4.78 2.14 -6.00
CA ILE A 66 6.19 2.48 -5.80
C ILE A 66 6.81 1.62 -4.69
N ALA A 67 6.11 1.47 -3.57
CA ALA A 67 6.57 0.66 -2.45
C ALA A 67 6.76 -0.81 -2.86
N GLN A 68 5.81 -1.37 -3.61
CA GLN A 68 5.89 -2.72 -4.15
C GLN A 68 7.11 -2.89 -5.06
N ALA A 69 7.34 -1.95 -5.98
CA ALA A 69 8.51 -1.98 -6.87
C ALA A 69 9.84 -1.92 -6.09
N ILE A 70 9.90 -1.17 -4.98
CA ILE A 70 11.09 -1.12 -4.12
C ILE A 70 11.32 -2.47 -3.43
N VAL A 71 10.28 -3.07 -2.86
CA VAL A 71 10.38 -4.37 -2.17
C VAL A 71 10.78 -5.48 -3.15
N GLU A 72 10.23 -5.47 -4.36
CA GLU A 72 10.60 -6.41 -5.43
C GLU A 72 12.05 -6.23 -5.87
N ALA A 73 12.48 -4.98 -6.12
CA ALA A 73 13.87 -4.70 -6.46
C ALA A 73 14.84 -5.13 -5.36
N GLU A 74 14.48 -4.93 -4.08
CA GLU A 74 15.28 -5.43 -2.96
C GLU A 74 15.43 -6.96 -3.02
N SER A 75 14.32 -7.67 -3.19
CA SER A 75 14.31 -9.15 -3.22
C SER A 75 15.11 -9.78 -4.37
N LEU A 76 15.34 -9.02 -5.44
CA LEU A 76 16.15 -9.44 -6.58
C LEU A 76 17.64 -9.10 -6.43
N LEU A 77 17.97 -8.15 -5.57
CA LEU A 77 19.33 -7.62 -5.37
C LEU A 77 19.98 -8.11 -4.07
N SER A 78 19.21 -8.67 -3.16
CA SER A 78 19.66 -9.33 -1.92
C SER A 78 19.95 -10.81 -2.17
#